data_AF-A0A9N8HMJ1-F1
#
_entry.id   AF-A0A9N8HMJ1-F1
#
_cell.length_a   1.000
_cell.length_b   1.000
_cell.length_c   1.000
_cell.angle_alpha   90.00
_cell.angle_beta   90.00
_cell.angle_gamma   90.00
#
_symmetry.space_group_name_H-M   'P 1'
#
loop_
_entity.id
_entity.type
_entity.pdbx_description
1 polymer ?
#
loop_
_entity_poly.entity_id
_entity_poly.type
_entity_poly.pdbx_seq_one_letter_code
_entity_poly.pdbx_strand_id
1 'polypeptide(L)'
;MVARFTWTARKGLGGPEVNGEQTDALLSVTDFACLQQRSSALDFHSSLTQFPPLLFDMTMTTTTKIHPLVRDLYKRALMVGRDYPQGLDYVREKWKTALRDPNNCPSWYSSSSSSISNTTCSNVETEALKEREMRRAVAKGRFMIREMVGVIQLKKYRTMKRRYASDDRYEDTAVPVLQRAMENLEEEKVP
;
A
#
# COMPACT_ATOMS: atom_id res chain seq x y z
N MET A 1 -15.13 31.87 -14.15
CA MET A 1 -16.07 31.12 -13.28
C MET A 1 -15.25 30.40 -12.22
N VAL A 2 -15.22 30.94 -10.99
CA VAL A 2 -14.42 30.41 -9.88
C VAL A 2 -15.38 29.80 -8.86
N ALA A 3 -15.36 28.49 -8.70
CA ALA A 3 -16.17 27.81 -7.70
C ALA A 3 -15.47 27.87 -6.33
N ARG A 4 -16.03 28.65 -5.41
CA ARG A 4 -15.71 28.63 -3.97
C ARG A 4 -16.37 27.41 -3.34
N PHE A 5 -15.56 26.51 -2.78
CA PHE A 5 -16.05 25.45 -1.89
C PHE A 5 -16.06 25.98 -0.46
N THR A 6 -17.25 26.18 0.12
CA THR A 6 -17.44 26.47 1.54
C THR A 6 -17.56 25.16 2.31
N TRP A 7 -16.72 24.97 3.34
CA TRP A 7 -16.85 23.88 4.30
C TRP A 7 -17.67 24.38 5.49
N THR A 8 -18.85 23.80 5.72
CA THR A 8 -19.61 23.98 6.96
C THR A 8 -19.19 22.93 7.97
N ALA A 9 -18.60 23.39 9.08
CA ALA A 9 -18.22 22.57 10.21
C ALA A 9 -19.47 22.16 11.02
N ARG A 10 -19.71 20.85 11.17
CA ARG A 10 -20.74 20.33 12.07
C ARG A 10 -20.12 20.02 13.43
N LYS A 11 -20.47 20.82 14.44
CA LYS A 11 -20.22 20.56 15.87
C LYS A 11 -21.29 19.63 16.44
N GLY A 12 -20.89 18.76 17.38
CA GLY A 12 -21.65 18.48 18.60
C GLY A 12 -22.28 17.09 18.75
N LEU A 13 -22.35 16.67 20.03
CA LEU A 13 -22.90 15.44 20.65
C LEU A 13 -21.83 14.35 20.88
N GLY A 14 -21.40 13.97 22.08
CA GLY A 14 -21.88 14.22 23.45
C GLY A 14 -22.31 12.92 24.13
N GLY A 15 -21.38 12.22 24.81
CA GLY A 15 -21.59 11.21 25.87
C GLY A 15 -22.31 9.88 25.53
N PRO A 16 -22.34 8.87 26.43
CA PRO A 16 -21.86 8.87 27.82
C PRO A 16 -20.78 7.82 28.16
N GLU A 17 -20.15 8.07 29.31
CA GLU A 17 -19.34 7.15 30.14
C GLU A 17 -20.00 5.79 30.35
N VAL A 18 -19.17 4.74 30.36
CA VAL A 18 -19.52 3.45 30.98
C VAL A 18 -18.38 3.06 31.92
N ASN A 19 -18.73 2.97 33.19
CA ASN A 19 -17.88 2.57 34.30
C ASN A 19 -17.41 1.12 34.15
N GLY A 20 -16.25 0.83 34.73
CA GLY A 20 -15.54 -0.42 34.59
C GLY A 20 -16.22 -1.63 35.21
N GLU A 21 -15.79 -2.80 34.75
CA GLU A 21 -15.83 -4.01 35.55
C GLU A 21 -14.63 -4.88 35.19
N GLN A 22 -13.90 -5.22 36.25
CA GLN A 22 -12.71 -6.01 36.30
C GLN A 22 -13.12 -7.48 36.35
N THR A 23 -12.71 -8.28 35.38
CA THR A 23 -12.68 -9.75 35.54
C THR A 23 -11.40 -10.31 34.93
N ASP A 24 -10.50 -10.64 35.84
CA ASP A 24 -9.41 -11.57 35.62
C ASP A 24 -10.01 -12.96 35.35
N ALA A 25 -9.71 -13.54 34.20
CA ALA A 25 -9.97 -14.95 33.92
C ALA A 25 -8.70 -15.57 33.33
N LEU A 26 -7.91 -16.11 34.26
CA LEU A 26 -6.92 -17.15 34.02
C LEU A 26 -7.59 -18.29 33.25
N LEU A 27 -7.15 -18.55 32.02
CA LEU A 27 -7.43 -19.83 31.35
C LEU A 27 -6.14 -20.64 31.28
N SER A 28 -6.21 -21.72 32.03
CA SER A 28 -5.23 -22.74 32.31
C SER A 28 -4.77 -23.48 31.05
N VAL A 29 -3.47 -23.73 31.04
CA VAL A 29 -2.83 -24.84 30.33
C VAL A 29 -3.31 -26.15 30.96
N THR A 30 -3.86 -27.07 30.15
CA THR A 30 -3.93 -28.54 30.33
C THR A 30 -4.78 -29.09 29.17
N ASP A 31 -4.14 -29.77 28.23
CA ASP A 31 -4.16 -31.24 28.08
C ASP A 31 -5.40 -31.75 27.33
N PHE A 32 -5.18 -32.36 26.16
CA PHE A 32 -5.71 -33.69 25.86
C PHE A 32 -5.00 -34.23 24.60
N ALA A 33 -3.93 -34.98 24.86
CA ALA A 33 -3.50 -36.03 23.97
C ALA A 33 -4.60 -37.11 23.86
N CYS A 34 -4.53 -37.90 22.78
CA CYS A 34 -5.20 -39.19 22.53
C CYS A 34 -6.27 -39.15 21.43
N LEU A 35 -5.93 -39.60 20.22
CA LEU A 35 -6.28 -40.96 19.85
C LEU A 35 -5.46 -41.46 18.65
N GLN A 36 -4.72 -42.51 18.96
CA GLN A 36 -4.12 -43.49 18.08
C GLN A 36 -5.20 -44.20 17.23
N GLN A 37 -4.76 -44.65 16.04
CA GLN A 37 -5.15 -45.92 15.40
C GLN A 37 -6.43 -45.98 14.53
N ARG A 38 -6.22 -46.12 13.21
CA ARG A 38 -6.65 -47.33 12.51
C ARG A 38 -5.89 -47.57 11.20
N SER A 39 -5.10 -48.64 11.21
CA SER A 39 -4.63 -49.34 10.02
C SER A 39 -5.81 -49.97 9.30
N SER A 40 -5.81 -49.92 7.98
CA SER A 40 -6.25 -51.03 7.12
C SER A 40 -5.82 -50.75 5.69
N ALA A 41 -4.74 -51.44 5.30
CA ALA A 41 -4.44 -51.78 3.93
C ALA A 41 -5.64 -52.52 3.33
N LEU A 42 -6.06 -52.11 2.14
CA LEU A 42 -6.75 -53.00 1.22
C LEU A 42 -6.25 -52.71 -0.19
N ASP A 43 -5.72 -53.78 -0.77
CA ASP A 43 -5.23 -53.95 -2.11
C ASP A 43 -6.32 -53.58 -3.12
N PHE A 44 -6.02 -52.60 -3.98
CA PHE A 44 -6.84 -52.36 -5.16
C PHE A 44 -6.07 -52.79 -6.40
N HIS A 45 -6.63 -53.82 -7.02
CA HIS A 45 -6.11 -54.55 -8.16
C HIS A 45 -5.72 -53.63 -9.32
N SER A 46 -4.54 -53.97 -9.85
CA SER A 46 -4.07 -53.71 -11.21
C SER A 46 -5.19 -53.93 -12.23
N SER A 47 -5.66 -52.83 -12.83
CA SER A 47 -6.39 -52.86 -14.08
C SER A 47 -5.75 -51.83 -15.01
N LEU A 48 -4.90 -52.34 -15.89
CA LEU A 48 -4.29 -51.63 -17.01
C LEU A 48 -5.39 -51.20 -17.99
N THR A 49 -6.05 -50.09 -17.71
CA THR A 49 -6.84 -49.37 -18.72
C THR A 49 -5.96 -48.32 -19.34
N GLN A 50 -5.37 -48.72 -20.47
CA GLN A 50 -5.04 -47.92 -21.63
C GLN A 50 -5.65 -46.51 -21.60
N PHE A 51 -4.88 -45.55 -21.08
CA PHE A 51 -5.13 -44.13 -21.31
C PHE A 51 -4.78 -43.83 -22.77
N PRO A 52 -5.67 -43.19 -23.55
CA PRO A 52 -5.31 -42.73 -24.89
C PRO A 52 -4.11 -41.77 -24.77
N PRO A 53 -3.14 -41.81 -25.70
CA PRO A 53 -2.10 -40.80 -25.75
C PRO A 53 -2.82 -39.48 -25.96
N LEU A 54 -2.91 -38.68 -24.89
CA LEU A 54 -3.31 -37.30 -25.05
C LEU A 54 -2.26 -36.73 -26.00
N LEU A 55 -2.73 -36.35 -27.18
CA LEU A 55 -2.10 -35.37 -28.04
C LEU A 55 -1.96 -34.14 -27.15
N PHE A 56 -0.90 -34.15 -26.34
CA PHE A 56 -0.50 -33.07 -25.47
C PHE A 56 0.03 -32.05 -26.45
N ASP A 57 -0.90 -31.29 -27.02
CA ASP A 57 -0.61 -30.17 -27.89
C ASP A 57 0.32 -29.28 -27.07
N MET A 58 1.63 -29.40 -27.34
CA MET A 58 2.68 -28.48 -26.93
C MET A 58 2.48 -27.17 -27.70
N THR A 59 1.27 -26.61 -27.62
CA THR A 59 1.11 -25.18 -27.79
C THR A 59 1.92 -24.58 -26.66
N MET A 60 3.13 -24.15 -27.02
CA MET A 60 3.96 -23.28 -26.21
C MET A 60 3.09 -22.09 -25.86
N THR A 61 2.39 -22.16 -24.73
CA THR A 61 1.73 -21.00 -24.14
C THR A 61 2.86 -20.04 -23.84
N THR A 62 3.11 -19.11 -24.74
CA THR A 62 4.03 -18.00 -24.55
C THR A 62 3.43 -17.19 -23.42
N THR A 63 3.77 -17.56 -22.18
CA THR A 63 3.32 -16.83 -21.00
C THR A 63 3.81 -15.41 -21.21
N THR A 64 2.89 -14.47 -21.36
CA THR A 64 3.20 -13.05 -21.54
C THR A 64 3.77 -12.55 -20.22
N LYS A 65 5.07 -12.80 -20.04
CA LYS A 65 5.79 -12.62 -18.79
C LYS A 65 5.82 -11.12 -18.50
N ILE A 66 4.95 -10.65 -17.59
CA ILE A 66 4.97 -9.27 -17.10
C ILE A 66 6.41 -8.93 -16.70
N HIS A 67 6.91 -7.79 -17.17
CA HIS A 67 8.28 -7.38 -16.94
C HIS A 67 8.63 -7.42 -15.43
N PRO A 68 9.78 -8.00 -15.02
CA PRO A 68 10.09 -8.22 -13.61
C PRO A 68 10.07 -6.94 -12.78
N LEU A 69 10.46 -5.79 -13.35
CA LEU A 69 10.39 -4.49 -12.66
C LEU A 69 8.95 -4.06 -12.35
N VAL A 70 8.03 -4.28 -13.28
CA VAL A 70 6.61 -3.96 -13.11
C VAL A 70 5.99 -4.90 -12.07
N ARG A 71 6.38 -6.18 -12.10
CA ARG A 71 5.96 -7.18 -11.10
C ARG A 71 6.44 -6.81 -9.69
N ASP A 72 7.71 -6.42 -9.54
CA ASP A 72 8.28 -5.97 -8.27
C ASP A 72 7.55 -4.72 -7.75
N LEU A 73 7.34 -3.75 -8.63
CA LEU A 73 6.60 -2.53 -8.31
C LEU A 73 5.19 -2.84 -7.78
N TYR A 74 4.44 -3.71 -8.47
CA TYR A 74 3.10 -4.11 -8.05
C TYR A 74 3.11 -4.83 -6.69
N LYS A 75 4.06 -5.74 -6.45
CA LYS A 75 4.21 -6.40 -5.15
C LYS A 75 4.47 -5.40 -4.02
N ARG A 76 5.37 -4.43 -4.22
CA ARG A 76 5.66 -3.38 -3.24
C ARG A 76 4.44 -2.51 -2.95
N ALA A 77 3.69 -2.13 -3.99
CA ALA A 77 2.45 -1.38 -3.82
C ALA A 77 1.43 -2.16 -2.97
N LEU A 78 1.29 -3.47 -3.17
CA LEU A 78 0.40 -4.31 -2.34
C LEU A 78 0.90 -4.46 -0.89
N MET A 79 2.21 -4.54 -0.66
CA MET A 79 2.77 -4.58 0.70
C MET A 79 2.43 -3.29 1.46
N VAL A 80 2.67 -2.13 0.86
CA VAL A 80 2.34 -0.81 1.47
C VAL A 80 0.82 -0.61 1.55
N GLY A 81 0.07 -1.12 0.58
CA GLY A 81 -1.38 -0.98 0.49
C GLY A 81 -2.15 -1.61 1.65
N ARG A 82 -1.57 -2.56 2.39
CA ARG A 82 -2.20 -3.16 3.59
C ARG A 82 -2.46 -2.13 4.69
N ASP A 83 -1.53 -1.19 4.88
CA ASP A 83 -1.60 -0.15 5.90
C ASP A 83 -2.25 1.15 5.40
N TYR A 84 -2.59 1.22 4.11
CA TYR A 84 -3.13 2.42 3.48
C TYR A 84 -4.53 2.74 4.05
N PRO A 85 -4.89 4.02 4.29
CA PRO A 85 -6.15 4.38 4.95
C PRO A 85 -7.43 3.88 4.28
N GLN A 86 -7.41 3.67 2.95
CA GLN A 86 -8.55 3.14 2.18
C GLN A 86 -8.53 1.62 2.02
N GLY A 87 -7.52 0.94 2.59
CA GLY A 87 -7.37 -0.51 2.54
C GLY A 87 -6.68 -1.05 1.29
N LEU A 88 -6.42 -2.36 1.32
CA LEU A 88 -5.68 -3.07 0.27
C LEU A 88 -6.44 -3.13 -1.05
N ASP A 89 -7.76 -3.29 -1.01
CA ASP A 89 -8.58 -3.49 -2.22
C ASP A 89 -8.59 -2.24 -3.10
N TYR A 90 -8.72 -1.06 -2.49
CA TYR A 90 -8.61 0.22 -3.19
C TYR A 90 -7.27 0.34 -3.93
N VAL A 91 -6.16 0.04 -3.24
CA VAL A 91 -4.82 0.12 -3.84
C VAL A 91 -4.68 -0.91 -4.96
N ARG A 92 -5.14 -2.14 -4.74
CA ARG A 92 -5.06 -3.22 -5.72
C ARG A 92 -5.77 -2.84 -7.02
N GLU A 93 -6.99 -2.31 -6.95
CA GLU A 93 -7.77 -1.90 -8.12
C GLU A 93 -7.08 -0.75 -8.86
N LYS A 94 -6.73 0.34 -8.16
CA LYS A 94 -6.09 1.50 -8.77
C LYS A 94 -4.78 1.17 -9.46
N TRP A 95 -3.94 0.33 -8.85
CA TRP A 95 -2.69 -0.10 -9.44
C TRP A 95 -2.89 -1.06 -10.61
N LYS A 96 -3.89 -1.96 -10.57
CA LYS A 96 -4.24 -2.82 -11.71
C LYS A 96 -4.70 -2.00 -12.91
N THR A 97 -5.55 -0.99 -12.69
CA THR A 97 -6.01 -0.08 -13.74
C THR A 97 -4.83 0.71 -14.31
N ALA A 98 -4.08 1.41 -13.46
CA ALA A 98 -2.96 2.26 -13.90
C ALA A 98 -1.85 1.51 -14.66
N LEU A 99 -1.60 0.23 -14.33
CA LEU A 99 -0.62 -0.59 -15.04
C LEU A 99 -1.15 -1.19 -16.35
N ARG A 100 -2.47 -1.25 -16.54
CA ARG A 100 -3.12 -1.74 -17.77
C ARG A 100 -3.52 -0.62 -18.72
N ASP A 101 -3.58 0.63 -18.24
CA ASP A 101 -3.98 1.79 -19.04
C ASP A 101 -2.97 2.08 -20.17
N PRO A 102 -3.40 2.07 -21.45
CA PRO A 102 -2.50 2.34 -22.58
C PRO A 102 -1.97 3.77 -22.56
N ASN A 103 -2.72 4.71 -21.97
CA ASN A 103 -2.32 6.12 -21.86
C ASN A 103 -1.14 6.36 -20.90
N ASN A 104 -0.88 5.44 -19.97
CA ASN A 104 0.26 5.56 -19.05
C ASN A 104 1.58 5.11 -19.72
N CYS A 105 1.49 4.42 -20.86
CA CYS A 105 2.62 4.04 -21.72
C CYS A 105 2.23 4.15 -23.21
N PRO A 106 2.11 5.38 -23.76
CA PRO A 106 1.55 5.60 -25.09
C PRO A 106 2.37 4.97 -26.22
N SER A 107 3.68 4.76 -26.06
CA SER A 107 4.48 4.13 -27.13
C SER A 107 4.22 2.63 -27.29
N TRP A 108 3.69 1.95 -26.27
CA TRP A 108 3.59 0.48 -26.29
C TRP A 108 2.35 -0.06 -27.03
N TYR A 109 1.35 0.80 -27.30
CA TYR A 109 0.10 0.43 -27.99
C TYR A 109 -0.08 1.13 -29.36
N SER A 110 0.81 2.05 -29.72
CA SER A 110 0.65 2.92 -30.91
C SER A 110 0.92 2.24 -32.27
N SER A 111 1.25 0.95 -32.30
CA SER A 111 1.65 0.27 -33.55
C SER A 111 0.49 -0.16 -34.47
N SER A 112 -0.77 0.22 -34.19
CA SER A 112 -1.92 -0.31 -34.95
C SER A 112 -2.59 0.69 -35.90
N SER A 113 -2.25 1.98 -35.84
CA SER A 113 -3.03 3.03 -36.54
C SER A 113 -2.13 4.05 -37.23
N SER A 114 -1.21 3.61 -38.08
CA SER A 114 -0.53 4.50 -39.02
C SER A 114 -0.19 3.72 -40.27
N SER A 115 -0.83 4.11 -41.37
CA SER A 115 -0.57 3.73 -42.75
C SER A 115 0.91 3.44 -43.03
N ILE A 116 1.15 2.27 -43.63
CA ILE A 116 2.43 1.76 -44.10
C ILE A 116 3.12 2.81 -44.98
N SER A 117 4.24 3.39 -44.51
CA SER A 117 5.28 3.91 -45.37
C SER A 117 6.57 3.13 -45.09
N ASN A 118 6.99 2.37 -46.09
CA ASN A 118 8.14 1.48 -46.01
C ASN A 118 9.42 2.31 -45.90
N THR A 119 9.89 2.54 -44.68
CA THR A 119 11.26 3.00 -44.43
C THR A 119 11.94 1.94 -43.57
N THR A 120 12.67 1.04 -44.22
CA THR A 120 13.58 0.08 -43.60
C THR A 120 14.74 0.81 -42.94
N CYS A 121 14.53 1.31 -41.72
CA CYS A 121 15.58 1.74 -40.79
C CYS A 121 15.05 1.52 -39.34
N SER A 122 15.90 1.14 -38.38
CA SER A 122 15.70 1.33 -36.90
C SER A 122 14.85 0.35 -36.03
N ASN A 123 14.93 -0.97 -36.20
CA ASN A 123 14.32 -1.90 -35.20
C ASN A 123 15.00 -1.88 -33.80
N VAL A 124 16.24 -1.38 -33.69
CA VAL A 124 16.99 -1.34 -32.41
C VAL A 124 16.58 -0.15 -31.54
N GLU A 125 16.19 0.97 -32.15
CA GLU A 125 15.85 2.20 -31.43
C GLU A 125 14.45 2.11 -30.81
N THR A 126 13.52 1.41 -31.46
CA THR A 126 12.14 1.26 -30.97
C THR A 126 12.06 0.40 -29.70
N GLU A 127 12.87 -0.64 -29.56
CA GLU A 127 12.95 -1.45 -28.33
C GLU A 127 13.64 -0.71 -27.18
N ALA A 128 14.71 0.02 -27.47
CA ALA A 128 15.39 0.84 -26.46
C ALA A 128 14.50 1.97 -25.91
N LEU A 129 13.66 2.58 -26.76
CA LEU A 129 12.69 3.59 -26.35
C LEU A 129 11.57 2.99 -25.48
N LYS A 130 11.02 1.83 -25.86
CA LYS A 130 10.02 1.10 -25.05
C LYS A 130 10.57 0.78 -23.65
N GLU A 131 11.80 0.27 -23.57
CA GLU A 131 12.47 -0.02 -22.30
C GLU A 131 12.70 1.25 -21.47
N ARG A 132 13.11 2.35 -22.11
CA ARG A 132 13.31 3.65 -21.44
C ARG A 132 12.00 4.19 -20.86
N GLU A 133 10.91 4.12 -21.61
CA GLU A 133 9.59 4.56 -21.15
C GLU A 133 9.06 3.69 -20.02
N MET A 134 9.23 2.37 -20.12
CA MET A 134 8.88 1.44 -19.04
C MET A 134 9.64 1.78 -17.75
N ARG A 135 10.95 2.04 -17.83
CA ARG A 135 11.76 2.49 -16.68
C ARG A 135 11.26 3.80 -16.11
N ARG A 136 10.89 4.77 -16.96
CA ARG A 136 10.31 6.06 -16.53
C ARG A 136 8.98 5.87 -15.79
N ALA A 137 8.10 5.01 -16.31
CA ALA A 137 6.82 4.67 -15.68
C ALA A 137 7.02 3.95 -14.33
N VAL A 138 7.96 3.00 -14.27
CA VAL A 138 8.32 2.30 -13.02
C VAL A 138 8.90 3.28 -11.99
N ALA A 139 9.76 4.21 -12.41
CA ALA A 139 10.31 5.24 -11.53
C ALA A 139 9.21 6.14 -10.93
N LYS A 140 8.23 6.53 -11.74
CA LYS A 140 7.03 7.25 -11.28
C LYS A 140 6.23 6.43 -10.26
N GLY A 141 6.01 5.14 -10.53
CA GLY A 141 5.35 4.25 -9.58
C GLY A 141 6.11 4.13 -8.24
N ARG A 142 7.44 4.02 -8.28
CA ARG A 142 8.28 4.00 -7.06
C ARG A 142 8.13 5.27 -6.24
N PHE A 143 8.02 6.43 -6.90
CA PHE A 143 7.71 7.69 -6.22
C PHE A 143 6.33 7.64 -5.54
N MET A 144 5.30 7.18 -6.24
CA MET A 144 3.95 7.04 -5.64
C MET A 144 3.93 6.14 -4.41
N ILE A 145 4.73 5.07 -4.39
CA ILE A 145 4.85 4.22 -3.19
C ILE A 145 5.44 5.00 -2.01
N ARG A 146 6.42 5.89 -2.24
CA ARG A 146 6.97 6.75 -1.17
C ARG A 146 5.92 7.71 -0.64
N GLU A 147 5.10 8.29 -1.51
CA GLU A 147 3.98 9.15 -1.10
C GLU A 147 2.96 8.37 -0.25
N MET A 148 2.62 7.14 -0.66
CA MET A 148 1.74 6.27 0.12
C MET A 148 2.31 5.99 1.52
N VAL A 149 3.61 5.68 1.62
CA VAL A 149 4.31 5.50 2.90
C VAL A 149 4.24 6.78 3.73
N GLY A 150 4.46 7.95 3.13
CA GLY A 150 4.32 9.24 3.79
C GLY A 150 2.92 9.46 4.37
N VAL A 151 1.86 9.17 3.62
CA VAL A 151 0.48 9.26 4.11
C VAL A 151 0.23 8.32 5.28
N ILE A 152 0.74 7.09 5.23
CA ILE A 152 0.62 6.11 6.31
C ILE A 152 1.34 6.61 7.57
N GLN A 153 2.58 7.10 7.42
CA GLN A 153 3.36 7.67 8.52
C GLN A 153 2.68 8.89 9.12
N LEU A 154 2.14 9.79 8.30
CA LEU A 154 1.40 10.96 8.77
C LEU A 154 0.16 10.55 9.56
N LYS A 155 -0.58 9.53 9.12
CA LYS A 155 -1.71 9.00 9.88
C LYS A 155 -1.25 8.46 11.24
N LYS A 156 -0.18 7.65 11.27
CA LYS A 156 0.42 7.09 12.50
C LYS A 156 0.91 8.20 13.44
N TYR A 157 1.60 9.20 12.92
CA TYR A 157 2.07 10.35 13.69
C TYR A 157 0.90 11.17 14.25
N ARG A 158 -0.13 11.46 13.45
CA ARG A 158 -1.32 12.18 13.92
C ARG A 158 -2.01 11.46 15.07
N THR A 159 -2.10 10.13 15.01
CA THR A 159 -2.68 9.34 16.12
C THR A 159 -1.82 9.38 17.37
N MET A 160 -0.49 9.31 17.25
CA MET A 160 0.42 9.42 18.39
C MET A 160 0.41 10.83 18.99
N LYS A 161 0.49 11.86 18.14
CA LYS A 161 0.48 13.27 18.57
C LYS A 161 -0.77 13.58 19.40
N ARG A 162 -1.95 13.05 19.03
CA ARG A 162 -3.17 13.25 19.85
C ARG A 162 -3.08 12.67 21.25
N ARG A 163 -2.29 11.61 21.46
CA ARG A 163 -2.13 10.94 22.76
C ARG A 163 -1.06 11.59 23.63
N TYR A 164 -0.03 12.18 23.02
CA TYR A 164 1.17 12.65 23.72
C TYR A 164 1.41 14.16 23.63
N ALA A 165 0.69 14.92 22.78
CA ALA A 165 0.89 16.37 22.65
C ALA A 165 0.42 17.19 23.86
N SER A 166 -0.21 16.57 24.86
CA SER A 166 -0.49 17.23 26.14
C SER A 166 0.77 17.48 26.98
N ASP A 167 1.89 16.81 26.68
CA ASP A 167 3.16 16.99 27.40
C ASP A 167 4.09 18.03 26.77
N ASP A 168 3.73 18.63 25.63
CA ASP A 168 4.43 19.78 25.03
C ASP A 168 4.18 21.09 25.84
N ARG A 169 3.88 20.99 27.14
CA ARG A 169 3.72 22.13 28.08
C ARG A 169 5.01 22.90 28.36
N TYR A 170 6.09 22.62 27.63
CA TYR A 170 7.34 23.37 27.75
C TYR A 170 7.24 24.75 27.11
N GLU A 171 6.48 24.92 26.02
CA GLU A 171 6.35 26.23 25.35
C GLU A 171 5.32 27.15 26.04
N ASP A 172 4.17 26.62 26.46
CA ASP A 172 3.07 27.45 26.99
C ASP A 172 3.30 27.97 28.41
N THR A 173 4.19 27.34 29.19
CA THR A 173 4.48 27.75 30.58
C THR A 173 5.85 28.40 30.77
N ALA A 174 6.86 28.07 29.96
CA ALA A 174 8.20 28.64 30.13
C ALA A 174 8.32 30.06 29.54
N VAL A 175 7.63 30.36 28.44
CA VAL A 175 7.72 31.67 27.77
C VAL A 175 7.14 32.80 28.64
N PRO A 176 5.95 32.67 29.26
CA PRO A 176 5.43 33.72 30.14
C PRO A 176 6.24 33.90 31.42
N VAL A 177 6.84 32.83 31.95
CA VAL A 177 7.64 32.86 33.19
C VAL A 177 8.98 33.55 32.95
N LEU A 178 9.66 33.23 31.85
CA LEU A 178 10.90 33.90 31.47
C LEU A 178 10.65 35.38 31.16
N GLN A 179 9.55 35.69 30.48
CA GLN A 179 9.22 37.07 30.13
C GLN A 179 8.97 37.93 31.39
N ARG A 180 8.21 37.43 32.38
CA ARG A 180 8.06 38.12 33.68
C ARG A 180 9.37 38.24 34.45
N ALA A 181 10.22 37.22 34.41
CA ALA A 181 11.51 37.25 35.09
C ALA A 181 12.46 38.30 34.46
N MET A 182 12.40 38.48 33.14
CA MET A 182 13.15 39.53 32.43
C MET A 182 12.59 40.93 32.75
N GLU A 183 11.27 41.09 32.78
CA GLU A 183 10.60 42.36 33.08
C GLU A 183 10.91 42.86 34.52
N ASN A 184 10.91 41.95 35.51
CA ASN A 184 11.25 42.27 36.90
C ASN A 184 12.72 42.71 37.08
N LEU A 185 13.64 42.22 36.25
CA LEU A 185 15.06 42.62 36.29
C LEU A 185 15.28 44.02 35.68
N GLU A 186 14.38 44.49 34.83
CA GLU A 186 14.43 45.83 34.25
C GLU A 186 13.90 46.89 35.23
N GLU A 187 12.94 46.55 36.11
CA GLU A 187 12.38 47.46 37.11
C GLU A 187 13.31 47.74 38.31
N GLU A 188 14.20 46.81 38.67
CA GLU A 188 15.12 46.97 39.82
C GLU A 188 16.25 47.99 39.56
N LYS A 189 16.37 48.53 38.34
CA LYS A 189 17.47 49.41 37.92
C LYS A 189 17.14 50.92 37.93
N VAL A 190 16.01 51.34 38.50
CA VAL A 190 15.62 52.76 38.54
C VAL A 190 15.97 53.40 39.90
N PRO A 191 16.96 54.31 39.97
CA PRO A 191 17.32 55.06 41.18
C PRO A 191 16.34 56.19 41.52
#